data_AF-A0A101DDY0-F1
#
_entry.id   AF-A0A101DDY0-F1
#
_cell.length_a   1.000
_cell.length_b   1.000
_cell.length_c   1.000
_cell.angle_alpha   90.00
_cell.angle_beta   90.00
_cell.angle_gamma   90.00
#
_symmetry.space_group_name_H-M   'P 1'
#
loop_
_entity.id
_entity.type
_entity.pdbx_description
1 polymer ?
#
loop_
_entity_poly.entity_id
_entity_poly.type
_entity_poly.pdbx_seq_one_letter_code
_entity_poly.pdbx_strand_id
1 'polypeptide(L)'
;MAEHVVYVGNKPVMNYVLATLTQLNEGADEVVIKARGRAISRAVDVAEIVRNRFMPGVKVKEIKIDTEELESEQGRRSNVSTIEIVLAK
;
A
#
# COMPACT_ATOMS: atom_id res chain seq x y z
N MET A 1 7.93 -10.53 -13.64
CA MET A 1 6.53 -10.10 -13.44
C MET A 1 6.60 -8.70 -12.90
N ALA A 2 6.01 -7.71 -13.57
CA ALA A 2 5.99 -6.34 -13.05
C ALA A 2 5.13 -6.36 -11.78
N GLU A 3 5.74 -6.11 -10.63
CA GLU A 3 5.01 -5.97 -9.37
C GLU A 3 4.29 -4.63 -9.43
N HIS A 4 2.95 -4.66 -9.53
CA HIS A 4 2.13 -3.46 -9.48
C HIS A 4 2.10 -2.96 -8.03
N VAL A 5 2.95 -1.96 -7.74
CA VAL A 5 3.16 -1.46 -6.37
C VAL A 5 2.67 -0.02 -6.24
N VAL A 6 2.02 0.28 -5.12
CA VAL A 6 1.64 1.63 -4.70
C VAL A 6 2.28 1.96 -3.35
N TYR A 7 3.26 2.88 -3.35
CA TYR A 7 3.89 3.37 -2.12
C TYR A 7 3.06 4.49 -1.49
N VAL A 8 2.55 4.25 -0.28
CA VAL A 8 1.73 5.21 0.46
C VAL A 8 2.62 6.06 1.36
N GLY A 9 2.59 7.37 1.11
CA GLY A 9 3.24 8.42 1.88
C GLY A 9 2.21 9.48 2.28
N ASN A 10 2.61 10.75 2.38
CA ASN A 10 1.79 11.82 2.95
C ASN A 10 0.81 12.53 2.00
N LYS A 11 0.60 12.03 0.77
CA LYS A 11 -0.42 12.62 -0.11
C LYS A 11 -1.84 12.32 0.42
N PRO A 12 -2.87 13.07 0.00
CA PRO A 12 -4.26 12.73 0.29
C PRO A 12 -4.59 11.28 -0.09
N VAL A 13 -5.39 10.59 0.73
CA VAL A 13 -5.69 9.15 0.60
C VAL A 13 -6.23 8.79 -0.80
N MET A 14 -7.06 9.65 -1.38
CA MET A 14 -7.67 9.42 -2.68
C MET A 14 -6.66 9.33 -3.83
N ASN A 15 -5.48 9.96 -3.72
CA ASN A 15 -4.45 9.83 -4.75
C ASN A 15 -3.93 8.39 -4.85
N TYR A 16 -3.83 7.70 -3.72
CA TYR A 16 -3.39 6.31 -3.66
C TYR A 16 -4.50 5.34 -4.05
N VAL A 17 -5.76 5.65 -3.68
CA VAL A 17 -6.94 4.91 -4.15
C VAL A 17 -7.02 4.95 -5.67
N LEU A 18 -6.89 6.12 -6.28
CA LEU A 18 -6.90 6.27 -7.73
C LEU A 18 -5.76 5.51 -8.39
N ALA A 19 -4.52 5.61 -7.88
CA ALA A 19 -3.39 4.85 -8.41
C ALA A 19 -3.61 3.33 -8.35
N THR A 20 -4.19 2.83 -7.25
CA THR A 20 -4.51 1.41 -7.08
C THR A 20 -5.58 0.95 -8.06
N LEU A 21 -6.65 1.76 -8.23
CA LEU A 21 -7.72 1.47 -9.18
C LEU A 21 -7.24 1.50 -10.62
N THR A 22 -6.37 2.44 -10.99
CA THR A 22 -5.78 2.51 -12.33
C THR A 22 -5.03 1.21 -12.65
N GLN A 23 -4.13 0.76 -11.77
CA GLN A 23 -3.37 -0.47 -11.99
C GLN A 23 -4.29 -1.69 -12.13
N LEU A 24 -5.29 -1.83 -11.25
CA LEU A 24 -6.28 -2.91 -11.35
C LEU A 24 -7.05 -2.83 -12.67
N ASN A 25 -7.53 -1.65 -13.09
CA ASN A 25 -8.29 -1.50 -14.34
C ASN A 25 -7.44 -1.73 -15.60
N GLU A 26 -6.13 -1.45 -15.54
CA GLU A 26 -5.17 -1.71 -16.63
C GLU A 26 -4.79 -3.19 -16.79
N GLY A 27 -5.41 -4.08 -15.99
CA GLY A 27 -5.27 -5.53 -16.14
C GLY A 27 -4.37 -6.17 -15.10
N ALA A 28 -3.94 -5.46 -14.06
CA ALA A 28 -3.25 -6.09 -12.94
C ALA A 28 -4.21 -7.06 -12.21
N ASP A 29 -3.78 -8.31 -12.09
CA ASP A 29 -4.46 -9.31 -11.25
C ASP A 29 -4.28 -9.00 -9.76
N GLU A 30 -3.12 -8.44 -9.41
CA GLU A 30 -2.72 -8.10 -8.05
C GLU A 30 -2.06 -6.72 -7.99
N VAL A 31 -2.33 -5.96 -6.92
CA VAL A 31 -1.64 -4.71 -6.59
C VAL A 31 -1.19 -4.75 -5.13
N VAL A 32 0.06 -4.38 -4.89
CA VAL A 32 0.68 -4.35 -3.56
C VAL A 32 0.73 -2.92 -3.04
N ILE A 33 0.01 -2.64 -1.96
CA ILE A 33 0.06 -1.36 -1.26
C ILE A 33 1.14 -1.47 -0.19
N LYS A 34 2.20 -0.65 -0.29
CA LYS A 34 3.32 -0.65 0.66
C LYS A 34 3.36 0.66 1.43
N ALA A 35 3.57 0.58 2.75
CA ALA A 35 3.74 1.76 3.59
C ALA A 35 4.62 1.45 4.80
N ARG A 36 5.07 2.52 5.47
CA ARG A 36 5.85 2.42 6.70
C ARG A 36 5.53 3.52 7.70
N GLY A 37 5.75 3.23 8.98
CA GLY A 37 5.50 4.14 10.09
C GLY A 37 4.06 4.67 10.08
N ARG A 38 3.90 5.99 10.25
CA ARG A 38 2.58 6.63 10.34
C ARG A 38 1.72 6.49 9.07
N ALA A 39 2.31 6.14 7.94
CA ALA A 39 1.56 5.93 6.69
C ALA A 39 0.81 4.59 6.65
N ILE A 40 1.06 3.67 7.60
CA ILE A 40 0.39 2.37 7.68
C ILE A 40 -1.12 2.53 7.77
N SER A 41 -1.64 3.42 8.63
CA SER A 41 -3.09 3.66 8.73
C SER A 41 -3.69 4.09 7.39
N ARG A 42 -2.97 4.96 6.64
CA ARG A 42 -3.40 5.40 5.31
C ARG A 42 -3.39 4.25 4.30
N ALA A 43 -2.45 3.31 4.38
CA ALA A 43 -2.44 2.14 3.50
C ALA A 43 -3.66 1.23 3.74
N VAL A 44 -4.04 1.05 5.01
CA VAL A 44 -5.26 0.31 5.37
C VAL A 44 -6.49 1.05 4.85
N ASP A 45 -6.56 2.37 5.00
CA ASP A 45 -7.66 3.17 4.45
C ASP A 45 -7.78 3.02 2.93
N VAL A 46 -6.65 3.02 2.21
CA VAL A 46 -6.63 2.82 0.74
C VAL A 46 -7.20 1.46 0.38
N ALA A 47 -6.74 0.39 1.05
CA ALA A 47 -7.21 -0.96 0.79
C ALA A 47 -8.72 -1.11 1.03
N GLU A 48 -9.22 -0.59 2.15
CA GLU A 48 -10.63 -0.65 2.53
C GLU A 48 -11.51 0.21 1.62
N ILE A 49 -11.05 1.41 1.23
CA ILE A 49 -11.80 2.27 0.29
C ILE A 49 -11.91 1.59 -1.08
N VAL A 50 -10.81 1.00 -1.59
CA VAL A 50 -10.81 0.30 -2.87
C VAL A 50 -11.83 -0.84 -2.85
N ARG A 51 -11.74 -1.77 -1.89
CA ARG A 51 -12.59 -2.96 -1.87
C ARG A 51 -14.03 -2.69 -1.45
N ASN A 52 -14.31 -1.70 -0.59
CA ASN A 52 -15.67 -1.48 -0.10
C ASN A 52 -16.46 -0.47 -0.94
N ARG A 53 -15.79 0.51 -1.54
CA ARG A 53 -16.47 1.62 -2.24
C ARG A 53 -16.35 1.57 -3.76
N PHE A 54 -15.20 1.15 -4.29
CA PHE A 54 -14.91 1.30 -5.72
C PHE A 54 -14.89 -0.02 -6.49
N MET A 55 -14.43 -1.12 -5.88
CA MET A 55 -14.32 -2.42 -6.53
C MET A 55 -14.66 -3.57 -5.56
N PRO A 56 -15.96 -3.81 -5.28
CA PRO A 56 -16.45 -4.84 -4.34
C PRO A 56 -15.99 -6.29 -4.57
N GLY A 57 -15.46 -6.59 -5.75
CA GLY A 57 -14.88 -7.90 -6.07
C GLY A 57 -13.46 -8.12 -5.56
N VAL A 58 -12.71 -7.03 -5.30
CA VAL A 58 -11.31 -7.11 -4.88
C VAL A 58 -11.21 -7.61 -3.44
N LYS A 59 -10.31 -8.56 -3.22
CA LYS A 59 -10.05 -9.20 -1.93
C LYS A 59 -8.64 -8.89 -1.46
N VAL A 60 -8.49 -8.86 -0.14
CA VAL A 60 -7.17 -8.89 0.49
C VAL A 60 -6.65 -10.32 0.40
N LYS A 61 -5.60 -10.54 -0.38
CA LYS A 61 -4.95 -11.85 -0.55
C LYS A 61 -3.97 -12.13 0.58
N GLU A 62 -3.17 -11.13 0.95
CA GLU A 62 -2.11 -11.27 1.95
C GLU A 62 -1.83 -9.92 2.62
N ILE A 63 -1.46 -9.96 3.90
CA ILE A 63 -0.92 -8.80 4.63
C ILE A 63 0.41 -9.22 5.26
N LYS A 64 1.47 -8.48 4.96
CA LYS A 64 2.79 -8.66 5.57
C LYS A 64 3.12 -7.45 6.43
N ILE A 65 3.75 -7.69 7.57
CA ILE A 65 4.32 -6.66 8.42
C ILE A 65 5.78 -7.02 8.69
N ASP A 66 6.62 -6.00 8.77
CA ASP A 66 8.03 -6.16 9.09
C ASP A 66 8.59 -4.90 9.78
N THR A 67 9.89 -4.88 10.01
CA THR A 67 10.66 -3.73 10.50
C THR A 67 11.83 -3.47 9.56
N GLU A 68 11.91 -2.25 9.03
CA GLU A 68 13.07 -1.77 8.27
C GLU A 68 13.97 -0.88 9.13
N GLU A 69 15.28 -1.08 9.05
CA GLU A 69 16.27 -0.12 9.57
C GLU A 69 16.46 1.02 8.57
N LEU A 70 16.14 2.25 8.99
CA LEU A 70 16.41 3.47 8.22
C LEU A 70 17.51 4.28 8.85
N GLU A 71 18.46 4.69 8.03
CA GLU A 71 19.51 5.65 8.40
C GLU A 71 19.03 7.07 8.11
N SER A 72 19.08 7.93 9.13
CA SER A 72 18.84 9.37 8.95
C SER A 72 20.03 10.04 8.29
N GLU A 73 19.84 11.25 7.75
CA GLU A 73 20.95 12.06 7.19
C GLU A 73 22.05 12.37 8.23
N GLN A 74 21.77 12.20 9.52
CA GLN A 74 22.72 12.38 10.62
C GLN A 74 23.40 11.06 11.06
N GLY A 75 23.25 9.99 10.27
CA GLY A 75 23.85 8.66 10.55
C GLY A 75 23.16 7.89 11.68
N ARG A 76 22.00 8.36 12.17
CA ARG A 76 21.26 7.65 13.23
C ARG A 76 20.35 6.61 12.60
N ARG A 77 20.52 5.35 13.01
CA ARG A 77 19.62 4.26 12.63
C ARG A 77 18.34 4.27 13.46
N SER A 78 17.23 3.98 12.82
CA SER A 78 15.93 3.86 13.45
C SER A 78 15.12 2.74 12.81
N ASN A 79 14.48 1.94 13.65
CA ASN A 79 13.57 0.89 13.22
C ASN A 79 12.21 1.49 12.87
N VAL A 80 11.70 1.15 11.69
CA VAL A 80 10.40 1.61 11.22
C VAL A 80 9.57 0.42 10.81
N SER A 81 8.39 0.27 11.42
CA SER A 81 7.43 -0.76 11.03
C SER A 81 6.97 -0.55 9.59
N THR A 82 6.82 -1.65 8.85
CA THR A 82 6.32 -1.67 7.48
C THR A 82 5.05 -2.49 7.38
N ILE A 83 4.26 -2.22 6.33
CA ILE A 83 3.11 -3.03 5.95
C ILE A 83 3.10 -3.20 4.42
N GLU A 84 2.77 -4.39 3.97
CA GLU A 84 2.40 -4.69 2.59
C GLU A 84 1.00 -5.30 2.59
N ILE A 85 0.10 -4.77 1.76
CA ILE A 85 -1.26 -5.30 1.59
C ILE A 85 -1.41 -5.69 0.13
N VAL A 86 -1.61 -6.97 -0.13
CA VAL A 86 -1.84 -7.50 -1.49
C VAL A 86 -3.34 -7.53 -1.75
N LEU A 87 -3.78 -6.71 -2.69
CA LEU A 87 -5.14 -6.76 -3.23
C LEU A 87 -5.16 -7.59 -4.51
N ALA A 88 -6.12 -8.51 -4.62
CA ALA A 88 -6.33 -9.37 -5.78
C ALA A 88 -7.78 -9.31 -6.26
N LYS A 89 -8.00 -9.40 -7.57
CA LYS A 89 -9.36 -9.51 -8.14
C LYS A 89 -10.00 -10.88 -7.92
#